data_AF-A0A346NMC0-F1
#
_entry.id   AF-A0A346NMC0-F1
#
_cell.length_a   1.000
_cell.length_b   1.000
_cell.length_c   1.000
_cell.angle_alpha   90.00
_cell.angle_beta   90.00
_cell.angle_gamma   90.00
#
_symmetry.space_group_name_H-M   'P 1'
#
loop_
_entity.id
_entity.type
_entity.pdbx_description
1 polymer ?
#
loop_
_entity_poly.entity_id
_entity_poly.type
_entity_poly.pdbx_seq_one_letter_code
_entity_poly.pdbx_strand_id
1 'polypeptide(L)'
;MAKHTYTKDFSIAVMNHAIAAAKREGQTQEDIAKYLHVGVSNVSKYKNGESKLKPDYIDQLIKRYGGPRAEKGEYQVARIVDNVDSYIEGFSSSVEQSYAALLDTIYCSPGAKKQFADMMTEIKVFDAGVFDTDEVKSDIFRDYAESRWTDEADKATDAILDWLTTAIRTQDFKEWMESCLSKVDSGQLSFRHSYWPLPTIKHPELQGRIPERRHLDIMLLGYYLNYANPKFNFSEACTKKPDHKGLHEVVLKGETILNITITSDTIKTDESSLVYIPKVQQLFMRIYKHENRPSTTLYHEPVEDQKSVLSGFELRSVQIRLHLNSDMNYRLCVNEDWGTHVTTSVIKNVKHDSVFGDCKRLSEFFGLNPGYEKDLKQAIAERGGFIPGAIVL
;
A
#
# COMPACT_ATOMS: atom_id res chain seq x y z
N MET A 1 -18.01 9.99 -27.67
CA MET A 1 -18.53 8.70 -27.21
C MET A 1 -17.34 7.78 -26.99
N ALA A 2 -17.17 7.24 -25.78
CA ALA A 2 -16.05 6.36 -25.46
C ALA A 2 -16.15 5.07 -26.29
N LYS A 3 -15.05 4.71 -26.97
CA LYS A 3 -14.98 3.51 -27.81
C LYS A 3 -14.81 2.31 -26.89
N HIS A 4 -15.91 1.64 -26.52
CA HIS A 4 -15.85 0.42 -25.72
C HIS A 4 -14.99 -0.63 -26.43
N THR A 5 -13.84 -0.95 -25.84
CA THR A 5 -12.91 -1.93 -26.38
C THR A 5 -13.23 -3.29 -25.76
N TYR A 6 -14.08 -4.07 -26.42
CA TYR A 6 -14.42 -5.42 -25.97
C TYR A 6 -13.26 -6.40 -26.16
N THR A 7 -13.06 -7.35 -25.24
CA THR A 7 -12.03 -8.40 -25.37
C THR A 7 -12.46 -9.48 -26.36
N LYS A 8 -11.50 -10.30 -26.81
CA LYS A 8 -11.78 -11.44 -27.70
C LYS A 8 -12.67 -12.48 -27.01
N ASP A 9 -12.43 -12.74 -25.73
CA ASP A 9 -13.20 -13.69 -24.93
C ASP A 9 -14.64 -13.22 -24.74
N PHE A 10 -14.84 -11.92 -24.53
CA PHE A 10 -16.18 -11.35 -24.45
C PHE A 10 -16.95 -11.48 -25.77
N SER A 11 -16.27 -11.28 -26.91
CA SER A 11 -16.85 -11.52 -28.23
C SER A 11 -17.33 -12.97 -28.41
N ILE A 12 -16.53 -13.94 -27.98
CA ILE A 12 -16.89 -15.37 -28.06
C ILE A 12 -18.09 -15.66 -27.16
N ALA A 13 -18.07 -15.16 -25.92
CA ALA A 13 -19.17 -15.33 -24.97
C ALA A 13 -20.49 -14.76 -25.48
N VAL A 14 -20.47 -13.55 -26.07
CA VAL A 14 -21.65 -12.91 -26.66
C VAL A 14 -22.21 -13.75 -27.82
N MET A 15 -21.35 -14.27 -28.70
CA MET A 15 -21.79 -15.13 -29.81
C MET A 15 -22.42 -16.44 -29.29
N ASN A 16 -21.77 -17.12 -28.36
CA ASN A 16 -22.29 -18.36 -27.78
C ASN A 16 -23.62 -18.16 -27.06
N HIS A 17 -23.77 -17.05 -26.33
CA HIS A 17 -25.03 -16.70 -25.69
C HIS A 17 -26.14 -16.41 -26.72
N ALA A 18 -25.84 -15.64 -27.77
CA ALA A 18 -26.80 -15.37 -28.83
C ALA A 18 -27.29 -16.66 -29.52
N ILE A 19 -26.39 -17.62 -29.78
CA ILE A 19 -26.75 -18.94 -30.34
C ILE A 19 -27.67 -19.71 -29.39
N ALA A 20 -27.36 -19.72 -28.09
CA ALA A 20 -28.18 -20.41 -27.08
C ALA A 20 -29.55 -19.75 -26.88
N ALA A 21 -29.64 -18.42 -26.95
CA ALA A 21 -30.88 -17.67 -26.90
C ALA A 21 -31.73 -17.90 -28.15
N ALA A 22 -31.15 -17.76 -29.34
CA ALA A 22 -31.81 -18.02 -30.62
C ALA A 22 -32.40 -19.44 -30.69
N LYS A 23 -31.65 -20.45 -30.23
CA LYS A 23 -32.12 -21.84 -30.18
C LYS A 23 -33.37 -22.01 -29.31
N ARG A 24 -33.49 -21.29 -28.19
CA ARG A 24 -34.68 -21.32 -27.31
C ARG A 24 -35.91 -20.70 -27.98
N GLU A 25 -35.69 -19.79 -28.92
CA GLU A 25 -36.73 -19.14 -29.74
C GLU A 25 -37.01 -19.90 -31.05
N GLY A 26 -36.42 -21.09 -31.25
CA GLY A 26 -36.56 -21.88 -32.47
C GLY A 26 -35.79 -21.33 -33.68
N GLN A 27 -34.88 -20.37 -33.47
CA GLN A 27 -34.03 -19.78 -34.52
C GLN A 27 -32.73 -20.58 -34.69
N THR A 28 -32.12 -20.44 -35.88
CA THR A 28 -30.89 -21.11 -36.29
C THR A 28 -29.69 -20.15 -36.31
N GLN A 29 -28.48 -20.68 -36.50
CA GLN A 29 -27.30 -19.84 -36.71
C GLN A 29 -27.37 -19.03 -38.01
N GLU A 30 -28.14 -19.49 -38.99
CA GLU A 30 -28.37 -18.78 -40.26
C GLU A 30 -29.20 -17.51 -40.02
N ASP A 31 -30.16 -17.57 -39.10
CA ASP A 31 -30.95 -16.39 -38.69
C ASP A 31 -30.09 -15.33 -38.01
N ILE A 32 -29.12 -15.75 -37.18
CA ILE A 32 -28.14 -14.85 -36.57
C ILE A 32 -27.23 -14.24 -37.65
N ALA A 33 -26.76 -15.04 -38.60
CA ALA A 33 -25.93 -14.57 -39.71
C ALA A 33 -26.66 -13.53 -40.55
N LYS A 34 -27.94 -13.79 -40.86
CA LYS A 34 -28.84 -12.89 -41.57
C LYS A 34 -29.08 -11.60 -40.81
N TYR A 35 -29.28 -11.67 -39.48
CA TYR A 35 -29.47 -10.50 -38.63
C TYR A 35 -28.23 -9.59 -38.60
N LEU A 36 -27.03 -10.19 -38.56
CA LEU A 36 -25.76 -9.45 -38.57
C LEU A 36 -25.28 -9.03 -39.96
N HIS A 37 -25.99 -9.42 -41.02
CA HIS A 37 -25.57 -9.25 -42.42
C HIS A 37 -24.17 -9.84 -42.71
N VAL A 38 -23.91 -11.04 -42.17
CA VAL A 38 -22.65 -11.78 -42.39
C VAL A 38 -22.92 -13.16 -42.96
N GLY A 39 -21.92 -13.77 -43.60
CA GLY A 39 -22.00 -15.17 -44.03
C GLY A 39 -22.08 -16.14 -42.83
N VAL A 40 -22.82 -17.25 -43.00
CA VAL A 40 -23.02 -18.28 -41.96
C VAL A 40 -21.68 -18.85 -41.45
N SER A 41 -20.69 -18.98 -42.32
CA SER A 41 -19.34 -19.42 -41.95
C SER A 41 -18.66 -18.48 -40.95
N ASN A 42 -18.99 -17.18 -40.95
CA ASN A 42 -18.45 -16.23 -39.98
C ASN A 42 -19.03 -16.44 -38.58
N VAL A 43 -20.28 -16.90 -38.45
CA VAL A 43 -20.88 -17.23 -37.14
C VAL A 43 -20.05 -18.32 -36.45
N SER A 44 -19.64 -19.35 -37.21
CA SER A 44 -18.76 -20.41 -36.70
C SER A 44 -17.37 -19.87 -36.31
N LYS A 45 -16.80 -18.96 -37.09
CA LYS A 45 -15.51 -18.32 -36.77
C LYS A 45 -15.56 -17.48 -35.49
N TYR A 46 -16.65 -16.73 -35.29
CA TYR A 46 -16.86 -15.94 -34.08
C TYR A 46 -17.08 -16.83 -32.85
N LYS A 47 -17.84 -17.90 -33.02
CA LYS A 47 -18.10 -18.92 -32.00
C LYS A 47 -16.81 -19.58 -31.50
N ASN A 48 -15.89 -19.89 -32.40
CA ASN A 48 -14.64 -20.60 -32.09
C ASN A 48 -13.47 -19.65 -31.78
N GLY A 49 -13.67 -18.33 -31.84
CA GLY A 49 -12.60 -17.36 -31.60
C GLY A 49 -11.57 -17.26 -32.73
N GLU A 50 -11.84 -17.76 -33.92
CA GLU A 50 -10.99 -17.56 -35.11
C GLU A 50 -11.06 -16.10 -35.60
N SER A 51 -12.19 -15.43 -35.34
CA SER A 51 -12.39 -14.01 -35.64
C SER A 51 -13.08 -13.31 -34.49
N LYS A 52 -12.79 -12.02 -34.31
CA LYS A 52 -13.37 -11.18 -33.26
C LYS A 52 -14.56 -10.40 -33.82
N LEU A 53 -15.67 -10.35 -33.08
CA LEU A 53 -16.81 -9.50 -33.42
C LEU A 53 -16.40 -8.03 -33.37
N LYS A 54 -16.92 -7.26 -34.34
CA LYS A 54 -16.87 -5.81 -34.26
C LYS A 54 -17.76 -5.31 -33.11
N PRO A 55 -17.43 -4.20 -32.44
CA PRO A 55 -18.25 -3.64 -31.37
C PRO A 55 -19.73 -3.49 -31.75
N ASP A 56 -20.02 -3.00 -32.95
CA ASP A 56 -21.41 -2.84 -33.44
C ASP A 56 -22.18 -4.17 -33.52
N TYR A 57 -21.51 -5.29 -33.79
CA TYR A 57 -22.14 -6.61 -33.79
C TYR A 57 -22.38 -7.13 -32.38
N ILE A 58 -21.47 -6.83 -31.45
CA ILE A 58 -21.65 -7.15 -30.03
C ILE A 58 -22.88 -6.43 -29.49
N ASP A 59 -23.00 -5.12 -29.75
CA ASP A 59 -24.13 -4.33 -29.28
C ASP A 59 -25.46 -4.80 -29.91
N GLN A 60 -25.47 -5.17 -31.20
CA GLN A 60 -26.63 -5.75 -31.87
C GLN A 60 -27.07 -7.09 -31.26
N LEU A 61 -26.13 -7.99 -31.01
CA LEU A 61 -26.42 -9.29 -30.40
C LEU A 61 -26.93 -9.14 -28.98
N ILE A 62 -26.31 -8.26 -28.17
CA ILE A 62 -26.75 -7.99 -26.79
C ILE A 62 -28.15 -7.38 -26.80
N LYS A 63 -28.43 -6.44 -27.71
CA LYS A 63 -29.76 -5.81 -27.83
C LYS A 63 -30.85 -6.82 -28.20
N ARG A 64 -30.55 -7.79 -29.07
CA ARG A 64 -31.53 -8.76 -29.57
C ARG A 64 -31.69 -9.98 -28.65
N TYR A 65 -30.60 -10.53 -28.15
CA TYR A 65 -30.58 -11.82 -27.44
C TYR A 65 -30.23 -11.69 -25.94
N GLY A 66 -30.04 -10.46 -25.46
CA GLY A 66 -29.49 -10.18 -24.14
C GLY A 66 -27.98 -10.39 -24.10
N GLY A 67 -27.34 -9.88 -23.05
CA GLY A 67 -25.92 -10.13 -22.79
C GLY A 67 -25.70 -11.55 -22.24
N PRO A 68 -24.52 -12.16 -22.49
CA PRO A 68 -24.14 -13.37 -21.79
C PRO A 68 -24.23 -13.12 -20.28
N ARG A 69 -24.81 -14.09 -19.56
CA ARG A 69 -24.75 -14.06 -18.10
C ARG A 69 -23.27 -14.13 -17.72
N ALA A 70 -22.70 -13.01 -17.32
CA ALA A 70 -21.34 -13.01 -16.81
C ALA A 70 -21.31 -13.94 -15.58
N GLU A 71 -20.30 -14.79 -15.52
CA GLU A 71 -19.99 -15.53 -14.30
C GLU A 71 -19.95 -14.53 -13.13
N LYS A 72 -20.56 -14.92 -12.00
CA LYS A 72 -20.53 -14.06 -10.81
C LYS A 72 -19.08 -13.74 -10.48
N GLY A 73 -18.82 -12.50 -10.12
CA GLY A 73 -17.50 -12.05 -9.76
C GLY A 73 -17.54 -10.98 -8.67
N GLU A 74 -16.43 -10.86 -7.96
CA GLU A 74 -16.23 -9.89 -6.90
C GLU A 74 -15.53 -8.66 -7.47
N TYR A 75 -16.16 -7.49 -7.33
CA TYR A 75 -15.56 -6.22 -7.68
C TYR A 75 -14.61 -5.77 -6.58
N GLN A 76 -13.40 -5.36 -6.95
CA GLN A 76 -12.43 -4.79 -6.03
C GLN A 76 -11.47 -3.84 -6.75
N VAL A 77 -10.86 -2.93 -5.99
CA VAL A 77 -9.75 -2.10 -6.45
C VAL A 77 -8.46 -2.73 -5.93
N ALA A 78 -7.60 -3.18 -6.84
CA ALA A 78 -6.45 -4.01 -6.47
C ALA A 78 -5.21 -3.70 -7.29
N ARG A 79 -4.04 -3.96 -6.70
CA ARG A 79 -2.78 -4.04 -7.44
C ARG A 79 -2.77 -5.35 -8.23
N ILE A 80 -2.47 -5.28 -9.53
CA ILE A 80 -2.32 -6.48 -10.36
C ILE A 80 -0.86 -6.91 -10.33
N VAL A 81 -0.62 -8.15 -9.94
CA VAL A 81 0.70 -8.78 -9.86
C VAL A 81 0.73 -10.00 -10.76
N ASP A 82 1.87 -10.28 -11.38
CA ASP A 82 1.97 -11.34 -12.38
C ASP A 82 1.94 -12.73 -11.75
N ASN A 83 2.77 -12.99 -10.74
CA ASN A 83 2.94 -14.28 -10.08
C ASN A 83 3.32 -14.09 -8.60
N VAL A 84 3.44 -15.19 -7.86
CA VAL A 84 3.79 -15.16 -6.42
C VAL A 84 5.20 -14.60 -6.17
N ASP A 85 6.17 -14.86 -7.06
CA ASP A 85 7.54 -14.34 -6.93
C ASP A 85 7.53 -12.81 -6.96
N SER A 86 6.89 -12.24 -7.98
CA SER A 86 6.77 -10.79 -8.14
C SER A 86 6.01 -10.13 -6.98
N TYR A 87 5.08 -10.85 -6.34
CA TYR A 87 4.41 -10.35 -5.14
C TYR A 87 5.37 -10.30 -3.95
N ILE A 88 6.07 -11.40 -3.68
CA ILE A 88 7.01 -11.53 -2.56
C ILE A 88 8.18 -10.54 -2.72
N GLU A 89 8.80 -10.50 -3.89
CA GLU A 89 9.92 -9.59 -4.19
C GLU A 89 9.51 -8.12 -4.12
N GLY A 90 8.27 -7.80 -4.51
CA GLY A 90 7.72 -6.44 -4.49
C GLY A 90 7.11 -6.02 -3.15
N PHE A 91 7.03 -6.92 -2.17
CA PHE A 91 6.29 -6.66 -0.92
C PHE A 91 6.91 -5.53 -0.11
N SER A 92 8.22 -5.55 0.15
CA SER A 92 8.91 -4.48 0.91
C SER A 92 8.68 -3.10 0.30
N SER A 93 8.88 -2.99 -1.02
CA SER A 93 8.69 -1.74 -1.76
C SER A 93 7.24 -1.25 -1.68
N SER A 94 6.27 -2.17 -1.64
CA SER A 94 4.86 -1.83 -1.43
C SER A 94 4.62 -1.25 -0.04
N VAL A 95 5.16 -1.89 1.00
CA VAL A 95 5.01 -1.41 2.38
C VAL A 95 5.67 -0.04 2.53
N GLU A 96 6.85 0.17 1.95
CA GLU A 96 7.54 1.46 1.92
C GLU A 96 6.70 2.54 1.25
N GLN A 97 6.02 2.23 0.13
CA GLN A 97 5.13 3.17 -0.55
C GLN A 97 3.89 3.50 0.31
N SER A 98 3.26 2.50 0.92
CA SER A 98 2.14 2.73 1.84
C SER A 98 2.56 3.58 3.04
N TYR A 99 3.76 3.32 3.58
CA TYR A 99 4.32 4.09 4.68
C TYR A 99 4.66 5.52 4.26
N ALA A 100 5.22 5.73 3.06
CA ALA A 100 5.46 7.06 2.51
C ALA A 100 4.16 7.85 2.33
N ALA A 101 3.10 7.21 1.80
CA ALA A 101 1.78 7.83 1.66
C ALA A 101 1.17 8.19 3.02
N LEU A 102 1.41 7.38 4.04
CA LEU A 102 1.01 7.70 5.42
C LEU A 102 1.77 8.94 5.94
N LEU A 103 3.09 8.99 5.74
CA LEU A 103 3.91 10.14 6.12
C LEU A 103 3.51 11.41 5.36
N ASP A 104 3.12 11.30 4.08
CA ASP A 104 2.52 12.42 3.34
C ASP A 104 1.31 12.98 4.11
N THR A 105 0.38 12.12 4.59
CA THR A 105 -0.79 12.60 5.34
C THR A 105 -0.45 13.36 6.62
N ILE A 106 0.64 12.96 7.29
CA ILE A 106 1.13 13.61 8.51
C ILE A 106 1.77 14.95 8.16
N TYR A 107 2.80 14.95 7.31
CA TYR A 107 3.61 16.14 7.05
C TYR A 107 2.90 17.19 6.19
N CYS A 108 1.85 16.79 5.47
CA CYS A 108 0.95 17.70 4.80
C CYS A 108 -0.08 18.36 5.72
N SER A 109 -0.26 17.88 6.95
CA SER A 109 -1.25 18.45 7.87
C SER A 109 -0.80 19.86 8.32
N PRO A 110 -1.71 20.86 8.38
CA PRO A 110 -1.39 22.18 8.93
C PRO A 110 -0.93 22.09 10.40
N GLY A 111 -1.45 21.12 11.15
CA GLY A 111 -1.06 20.87 12.54
C GLY A 111 0.41 20.46 12.66
N ALA A 112 0.87 19.53 11.83
CA ALA A 112 2.26 19.10 11.82
C ALA A 112 3.20 20.25 11.44
N LYS A 113 2.87 21.04 10.42
CA LYS A 113 3.67 22.21 10.01
C LYS A 113 3.89 23.17 11.17
N LYS A 114 2.81 23.55 11.84
CA LYS A 114 2.86 24.45 13.00
C LYS A 114 3.69 23.87 14.14
N GLN A 115 3.51 22.58 14.46
CA GLN A 115 4.24 21.94 15.55
C GLN A 115 5.74 21.83 15.28
N PHE A 116 6.16 21.60 14.04
CA PHE A 116 7.59 21.65 13.69
C PHE A 116 8.16 23.06 13.80
N ALA A 117 7.43 24.09 13.35
CA ALA A 117 7.86 25.48 13.50
C ALA A 117 7.95 25.92 14.96
N ASP A 118 6.95 25.55 15.77
CA ASP A 118 6.94 25.74 17.22
C ASP A 118 8.15 25.07 17.88
N MET A 119 8.37 23.79 17.57
CA MET A 119 9.49 23.01 18.11
C MET A 119 10.84 23.65 17.76
N MET A 120 11.05 24.04 16.50
CA MET A 120 12.31 24.67 16.10
C MET A 120 12.51 26.06 16.72
N THR A 121 11.42 26.80 16.94
CA THR A 121 11.47 28.11 17.60
C THR A 121 11.79 27.98 19.08
N GLU A 122 11.13 27.06 19.79
CA GLU A 122 11.43 26.78 21.20
C GLU A 122 12.91 26.39 21.37
N ILE A 123 13.41 25.52 20.49
CA ILE A 123 14.81 25.12 20.45
C ILE A 123 15.76 26.33 20.36
N LYS A 124 15.46 27.31 19.50
CA LYS A 124 16.34 28.45 19.22
C LYS A 124 16.24 29.55 20.28
N VAL A 125 15.04 29.83 20.78
CA VAL A 125 14.80 30.89 21.75
C VAL A 125 15.27 30.49 23.15
N PHE A 126 15.11 29.22 23.55
CA PHE A 126 15.50 28.77 24.90
C PHE A 126 16.99 28.44 25.04
N ASP A 127 17.68 27.99 23.99
CA ASP A 127 19.12 27.65 24.04
C ASP A 127 20.02 28.91 24.01
N ALA A 128 19.50 30.03 23.48
CA ALA A 128 20.24 31.30 23.45
C ALA A 128 20.36 31.97 24.83
N GLY A 129 19.53 31.63 25.82
CA GLY A 129 19.52 32.24 27.16
C GLY A 129 19.34 33.77 27.19
N VAL A 130 19.14 34.39 26.04
CA VAL A 130 19.33 35.82 25.81
C VAL A 130 18.32 36.25 24.75
N PHE A 131 17.25 36.91 25.18
CA PHE A 131 16.41 37.75 24.32
C PHE A 131 17.10 39.06 23.93
N ASP A 132 18.37 39.24 24.30
CA ASP A 132 19.02 40.55 24.43
C ASP A 132 20.43 40.58 23.83
N THR A 133 20.55 40.27 22.53
CA THR A 133 21.67 40.77 21.73
C THR A 133 21.12 41.39 20.45
N ASP A 134 21.31 42.70 20.33
CA ASP A 134 20.97 43.54 19.17
C ASP A 134 21.51 43.03 17.82
N GLU A 135 22.41 42.04 17.80
CA GLU A 135 22.98 41.42 16.60
C GLU A 135 21.99 40.56 15.81
N VAL A 136 20.85 40.18 16.39
CA VAL A 136 19.91 39.24 15.77
C VAL A 136 18.66 39.97 15.27
N LYS A 137 18.77 41.17 14.68
CA LYS A 137 17.60 41.94 14.19
C LYS A 137 16.90 41.39 12.93
N SER A 138 17.07 40.10 12.61
CA SER A 138 16.40 39.43 11.49
C SER A 138 16.52 37.89 11.62
N ASP A 139 16.08 37.30 12.74
CA ASP A 139 16.04 35.84 12.88
C ASP A 139 14.61 35.34 12.75
N ILE A 140 14.40 34.48 11.74
CA ILE A 140 13.12 33.88 11.37
C ILE A 140 12.41 33.23 12.57
N PHE A 141 13.16 32.74 13.56
CA PHE A 141 12.62 32.16 14.79
C PHE A 141 12.03 33.21 15.74
N ARG A 142 12.65 34.39 15.86
CA ARG A 142 12.10 35.48 16.69
C ARG A 142 10.88 36.08 16.03
N ASP A 143 10.93 36.30 14.72
CA ASP A 143 9.79 36.81 13.95
C ASP A 143 8.59 35.86 14.08
N TYR A 144 8.82 34.54 14.07
CA TYR A 144 7.78 33.55 14.39
C TYR A 144 7.27 33.64 15.84
N ALA A 145 8.17 33.73 16.83
CA ALA A 145 7.78 33.83 18.23
C ALA A 145 6.91 35.05 18.53
N GLU A 146 7.22 36.19 17.91
CA GLU A 146 6.49 37.45 18.06
C GLU A 146 5.17 37.44 17.29
N SER A 147 5.13 36.78 16.12
CA SER A 147 3.95 36.73 15.25
C SER A 147 3.04 35.52 15.45
N ARG A 148 3.37 34.56 16.33
CA ARG A 148 2.72 33.24 16.53
C ARG A 148 1.18 33.27 16.67
N TRP A 149 0.64 34.42 17.06
CA TRP A 149 -0.80 34.65 17.29
C TRP A 149 -1.46 35.55 16.24
N THR A 150 -0.77 35.79 15.12
CA THR A 150 -1.18 36.71 14.05
C THR A 150 -1.17 36.01 12.69
N ASP A 151 -1.78 36.63 11.68
CA ASP A 151 -1.76 36.14 10.29
C ASP A 151 -0.34 36.14 9.66
N GLU A 152 0.64 36.79 10.30
CA GLU A 152 2.04 36.77 9.88
C GLU A 152 2.76 35.48 10.31
N ALA A 153 2.17 34.68 11.21
CA ALA A 153 2.71 33.40 11.66
C ALA A 153 2.91 32.39 10.52
N ASP A 154 2.06 32.42 9.50
CA ASP A 154 2.13 31.48 8.38
C ASP A 154 3.40 31.69 7.55
N LYS A 155 3.78 32.94 7.27
CA LYS A 155 5.00 33.27 6.53
C LYS A 155 6.26 32.86 7.31
N ALA A 156 6.25 33.10 8.61
CA ALA A 156 7.36 32.71 9.47
C ALA A 156 7.44 31.18 9.67
N THR A 157 6.28 30.49 9.69
CA THR A 157 6.20 29.01 9.66
C THR A 157 6.91 28.48 8.42
N ASP A 158 6.55 28.97 7.23
CA ASP A 158 7.12 28.51 5.97
C ASP A 158 8.64 28.75 5.92
N ALA A 159 9.11 29.91 6.38
CA ALA A 159 10.54 30.22 6.43
C ALA A 159 11.33 29.26 7.35
N ILE A 160 10.77 28.91 8.52
CA ILE A 160 11.37 27.94 9.44
C ILE A 160 11.41 26.55 8.82
N LEU A 161 10.33 26.12 8.16
CA LEU A 161 10.25 24.80 7.54
C LEU A 161 11.17 24.67 6.32
N ASP A 162 11.36 25.73 5.53
CA ASP A 162 12.33 25.78 4.44
C ASP A 162 13.77 25.69 4.96
N TRP A 163 14.09 26.42 6.05
CA TRP A 163 15.37 26.30 6.74
C TRP A 163 15.61 24.87 7.25
N LEU A 164 14.61 24.26 7.91
CA LEU A 164 14.69 22.91 8.45
C LEU A 164 14.89 21.87 7.34
N THR A 165 14.15 22.01 6.23
CA THR A 165 14.28 21.16 5.04
C THR A 165 15.68 21.23 4.45
N THR A 166 16.26 22.43 4.40
CA THR A 166 17.64 22.64 3.92
C THR A 166 18.65 21.95 4.83
N ALA A 167 18.51 22.11 6.16
CA ALA A 167 19.39 21.47 7.14
C ALA A 167 19.31 19.93 7.10
N ILE A 168 18.12 19.36 6.90
CA ILE A 168 17.90 17.91 6.85
C ILE A 168 18.46 17.26 5.57
N ARG A 169 18.57 18.02 4.47
CA ARG A 169 19.05 17.50 3.18
C ARG A 169 20.57 17.46 3.03
N THR A 170 21.30 18.00 4.01
CA THR A 170 22.77 17.99 4.00
C THR A 170 23.33 16.58 4.17
N GLN A 171 24.57 16.40 3.74
CA GLN A 171 25.26 15.11 3.87
C GLN A 171 25.50 14.74 5.33
N ASP A 172 25.89 15.70 6.17
CA ASP A 172 26.11 15.49 7.61
C ASP A 172 24.85 14.95 8.32
N PHE A 173 23.66 15.46 7.94
CA PHE A 173 22.41 14.96 8.50
C PHE A 173 22.11 13.53 8.03
N LYS A 174 22.33 13.23 6.75
CA LYS A 174 22.14 11.86 6.21
C LYS A 174 23.05 10.85 6.90
N GLU A 175 24.32 11.18 7.10
CA GLU A 175 25.27 10.30 7.80
C GLU A 175 24.86 10.07 9.26
N TRP A 176 24.37 11.11 9.94
CA TRP A 176 23.81 10.97 11.28
C TRP A 176 22.59 10.03 11.29
N MET A 177 21.64 10.23 10.37
CA MET A 177 20.44 9.40 10.25
C MET A 177 20.80 7.94 9.92
N GLU A 178 21.75 7.69 9.02
CA GLU A 178 22.24 6.34 8.72
C GLU A 178 22.90 5.69 9.94
N SER A 179 23.63 6.47 10.76
CA SER A 179 24.16 5.99 12.04
C SER A 179 23.06 5.62 13.03
N CYS A 180 21.97 6.40 13.09
CA CYS A 180 20.77 6.05 13.88
C CYS A 180 20.20 4.70 13.41
N LEU A 181 19.98 4.53 12.10
CA LEU A 181 19.42 3.31 11.52
C LEU A 181 20.32 2.08 11.76
N SER A 182 21.64 2.23 11.63
CA SER A 182 22.59 1.14 11.87
C SER A 182 22.57 0.65 13.33
N LYS A 183 22.37 1.55 14.31
CA LYS A 183 22.18 1.15 15.71
C LYS A 183 20.90 0.37 15.96
N VAL A 184 19.84 0.63 15.18
CA VAL A 184 18.59 -0.16 15.24
C VAL A 184 18.86 -1.57 14.77
N ASP A 185 19.51 -1.72 13.62
CA ASP A 185 19.81 -3.02 12.99
C ASP A 185 20.69 -3.91 13.88
N SER A 186 21.65 -3.31 14.56
CA SER A 186 22.59 -4.05 15.43
C SER A 186 21.99 -4.45 16.80
N GLY A 187 20.73 -4.09 17.08
CA GLY A 187 20.08 -4.38 18.37
C GLY A 187 20.76 -3.68 19.56
N GLN A 188 21.65 -2.71 19.30
CA GLN A 188 22.45 -2.02 20.32
C GLN A 188 21.63 -0.98 21.11
N LEU A 189 20.38 -0.75 20.74
CA LEU A 189 19.47 0.11 21.49
C LEU A 189 18.90 -0.67 22.69
N SER A 190 19.43 -0.39 23.89
CA SER A 190 18.88 -0.92 25.14
C SER A 190 17.68 -0.07 25.59
N PHE A 191 16.48 -0.67 25.65
CA PHE A 191 15.23 -0.02 26.06
C PHE A 191 15.05 0.13 27.58
N ARG A 192 16.13 0.02 28.36
CA ARG A 192 16.02 -0.07 29.81
C ARG A 192 15.93 1.28 30.52
N HIS A 193 16.26 2.40 29.87
CA HIS A 193 16.37 3.71 30.53
C HIS A 193 15.61 4.80 29.77
N SER A 194 15.15 5.81 30.50
CA SER A 194 14.34 6.95 30.04
C SER A 194 15.01 7.89 29.01
N TYR A 195 16.21 7.53 28.54
CA TYR A 195 17.06 8.31 27.64
C TYR A 195 17.52 7.41 26.51
N TRP A 196 17.11 7.74 25.29
CA TRP A 196 17.37 6.95 24.09
C TRP A 196 18.70 7.41 23.48
N PRO A 197 19.72 6.55 23.37
CA PRO A 197 21.03 6.97 22.89
C PRO A 197 21.09 6.93 21.36
N LEU A 198 20.15 7.63 20.70
CA LEU A 198 20.41 8.04 19.34
C LEU A 198 21.74 8.82 19.35
N PRO A 199 22.62 8.62 18.34
CA PRO A 199 23.82 9.43 18.22
C PRO A 199 23.48 10.91 18.38
N THR A 200 24.32 11.69 19.06
CA THR A 200 24.14 13.13 19.09
C THR A 200 24.25 13.67 17.67
N ILE A 201 23.31 14.56 17.28
CA ILE A 201 23.38 15.25 16.00
C ILE A 201 24.65 16.09 15.96
N LYS A 202 25.53 15.83 15.00
CA LYS A 202 26.79 16.57 14.76
C LYS A 202 26.66 17.66 13.69
N HIS A 203 25.46 17.86 13.16
CA HIS A 203 25.19 18.83 12.11
C HIS A 203 25.36 20.27 12.67
N PRO A 204 26.16 21.15 12.06
CA PRO A 204 26.49 22.48 12.63
C PRO A 204 25.27 23.32 13.01
N GLU A 205 24.20 23.26 12.21
CA GLU A 205 22.98 24.03 12.46
C GLU A 205 22.01 23.40 13.47
N LEU A 206 22.15 22.12 13.76
CA LEU A 206 21.21 21.33 14.58
C LEU A 206 21.85 20.77 15.86
N GLN A 207 23.19 20.71 15.92
CA GLN A 207 23.96 20.25 17.06
C GLN A 207 23.72 21.16 18.27
N GLY A 208 23.54 20.55 19.45
CA GLY A 208 23.25 21.26 20.71
C GLY A 208 21.83 21.81 20.81
N ARG A 209 21.22 22.12 19.66
CA ARG A 209 19.93 22.79 19.55
C ARG A 209 18.76 21.82 19.67
N ILE A 210 18.84 20.62 19.09
CA ILE A 210 17.73 19.65 19.18
C ILE A 210 17.88 18.78 20.44
N PRO A 211 16.94 18.86 21.41
CA PRO A 211 16.94 17.98 22.57
C PRO A 211 16.91 16.53 22.14
N GLU A 212 17.63 15.64 22.85
CA GLU A 212 17.68 14.20 22.54
C GLU A 212 16.28 13.58 22.38
N ARG A 213 15.31 14.06 23.18
CA ARG A 213 13.88 13.68 23.11
C ARG A 213 13.18 14.00 21.78
N ARG A 214 13.69 14.94 20.98
CA ARG A 214 13.14 15.34 19.66
C ARG A 214 13.92 14.74 18.49
N HIS A 215 14.97 13.97 18.75
CA HIS A 215 15.77 13.33 17.68
C HIS A 215 14.92 12.38 16.84
N LEU A 216 13.92 11.72 17.42
CA LEU A 216 13.02 10.83 16.68
C LEU A 216 12.14 11.58 15.67
N ASP A 217 11.50 12.67 16.09
CA ASP A 217 10.64 13.49 15.24
C ASP A 217 11.42 14.00 14.01
N ILE A 218 12.65 14.45 14.26
CA ILE A 218 13.58 14.97 13.25
C ILE A 218 14.13 13.86 12.36
N MET A 219 14.45 12.70 12.91
CA MET A 219 14.91 11.55 12.14
C MET A 219 13.80 11.00 11.22
N LEU A 220 12.55 10.97 11.69
CA LEU A 220 11.41 10.56 10.88
C LEU A 220 11.16 11.54 9.72
N LEU A 221 11.22 12.85 10.00
CA LEU A 221 11.14 13.88 8.97
C LEU A 221 12.34 13.74 7.99
N GLY A 222 13.51 13.46 8.53
CA GLY A 222 14.73 13.14 7.81
C GLY A 222 14.56 12.01 6.80
N TYR A 223 14.02 10.88 7.26
CA TYR A 223 13.74 9.73 6.42
C TYR A 223 12.75 10.08 5.31
N TYR A 224 11.70 10.81 5.67
CA TYR A 224 10.69 11.23 4.72
C TYR A 224 11.27 12.13 3.61
N LEU A 225 12.03 13.17 3.98
CA LEU A 225 12.61 14.14 3.05
C LEU A 225 13.78 13.60 2.22
N ASN A 226 14.45 12.54 2.66
CA ASN A 226 15.63 11.99 1.97
C ASN A 226 15.35 10.70 1.21
N TYR A 227 14.40 9.88 1.67
CA TYR A 227 14.13 8.55 1.06
C TYR A 227 12.67 8.41 0.59
N ALA A 228 11.69 8.70 1.44
CA ALA A 228 10.29 8.40 1.13
C ALA A 228 9.69 9.35 0.06
N ASN A 229 9.92 10.65 0.21
CA ASN A 229 9.46 11.68 -0.71
C ASN A 229 10.51 12.80 -0.88
N PRO A 230 11.60 12.53 -1.64
CA PRO A 230 12.71 13.49 -1.77
C PRO A 230 12.33 14.83 -2.40
N LYS A 231 11.20 14.87 -3.12
CA LYS A 231 10.67 16.06 -3.78
C LYS A 231 9.70 16.85 -2.91
N PHE A 232 9.39 16.37 -1.70
CA PHE A 232 8.49 17.07 -0.81
C PHE A 232 9.03 18.46 -0.45
N ASN A 233 8.11 19.42 -0.32
CA ASN A 233 8.40 20.76 0.14
C ASN A 233 7.23 21.25 1.00
N PHE A 234 7.52 21.77 2.20
CA PHE A 234 6.50 22.28 3.12
C PHE A 234 5.79 23.53 2.58
N SER A 235 6.46 24.34 1.77
CA SER A 235 5.89 25.57 1.18
C SER A 235 4.95 25.30 0.00
N GLU A 236 4.91 24.08 -0.53
CA GLU A 236 3.96 23.70 -1.58
C GLU A 236 2.63 23.24 -0.97
N ALA A 237 1.52 23.63 -1.60
CA ALA A 237 0.22 23.09 -1.24
C ALA A 237 0.22 21.58 -1.47
N CYS A 238 0.08 20.80 -0.40
CA CYS A 238 -0.11 19.36 -0.46
C CYS A 238 -1.45 19.03 -1.14
N THR A 239 -1.42 18.99 -2.46
CA THR A 239 -2.58 18.67 -3.30
C THR A 239 -2.58 17.22 -3.74
N LYS A 240 -1.55 16.45 -3.38
CA LYS A 240 -1.47 15.04 -3.71
C LYS A 240 -2.45 14.25 -2.84
N LYS A 241 -3.57 13.87 -3.44
CA LYS A 241 -4.29 12.67 -3.00
C LYS A 241 -3.32 11.49 -3.09
N PRO A 242 -3.43 10.49 -2.19
CA PRO A 242 -2.62 9.28 -2.27
C PRO A 242 -2.66 8.75 -3.70
N ASP A 243 -1.48 8.65 -4.32
CA ASP A 243 -1.35 8.31 -5.73
C ASP A 243 -1.81 6.87 -5.91
N HIS A 244 -2.98 6.65 -6.53
CA HIS A 244 -3.50 5.31 -6.85
C HIS A 244 -2.70 4.63 -7.98
N LYS A 245 -1.47 5.06 -8.25
CA LYS A 245 -0.60 4.48 -9.27
C LYS A 245 -0.44 2.98 -9.02
N GLY A 246 -0.90 2.19 -9.99
CA GLY A 246 -0.82 0.73 -9.96
C GLY A 246 -2.03 0.02 -9.35
N LEU A 247 -3.07 0.74 -8.90
CA LEU A 247 -4.36 0.15 -8.57
C LEU A 247 -5.27 0.11 -9.78
N HIS A 248 -5.99 -0.98 -9.93
CA HIS A 248 -6.90 -1.24 -11.03
C HIS A 248 -8.26 -1.68 -10.50
N GLU A 249 -9.34 -1.20 -11.12
CA GLU A 249 -10.67 -1.77 -10.95
C GLU A 249 -10.68 -3.16 -11.61
N VAL A 250 -10.89 -4.20 -10.80
CA VAL A 250 -10.89 -5.59 -11.26
C VAL A 250 -12.14 -6.31 -10.81
N VAL A 251 -12.55 -7.30 -11.62
CA VAL A 251 -13.61 -8.24 -11.27
C VAL A 251 -13.02 -9.64 -11.21
N LEU A 252 -12.87 -10.17 -10.00
CA LEU A 252 -12.46 -11.55 -9.78
C LEU A 252 -13.63 -12.48 -10.06
N LYS A 253 -13.58 -13.17 -11.20
CA LYS A 253 -14.57 -14.18 -11.56
C LYS A 253 -14.24 -15.51 -10.90
N GLY A 254 -15.27 -16.31 -10.65
CA GLY A 254 -15.13 -17.65 -10.09
C GLY A 254 -15.34 -17.69 -8.58
N GLU A 255 -15.42 -18.91 -8.06
CA GLU A 255 -15.65 -19.16 -6.64
C GLU A 255 -14.34 -19.16 -5.86
N THR A 256 -14.41 -18.67 -4.62
CA THR A 256 -13.34 -18.84 -3.64
C THR A 256 -13.30 -20.29 -3.18
N ILE A 257 -12.20 -20.99 -3.50
CA ILE A 257 -11.98 -22.40 -3.15
C ILE A 257 -11.00 -22.58 -1.98
N LEU A 258 -10.30 -21.51 -1.61
CA LEU A 258 -9.45 -21.44 -0.43
C LEU A 258 -9.60 -20.05 0.16
N ASN A 259 -9.71 -19.97 1.48
CA ASN A 259 -9.72 -18.72 2.21
C ASN A 259 -8.91 -18.92 3.50
N ILE A 260 -7.72 -18.36 3.53
CA ILE A 260 -6.81 -18.40 4.68
C ILE A 260 -6.79 -17.01 5.27
N THR A 261 -7.10 -16.90 6.55
CA THR A 261 -6.92 -15.66 7.31
C THR A 261 -5.79 -15.86 8.31
N ILE A 262 -4.83 -14.94 8.25
CA ILE A 262 -3.65 -14.87 9.10
C ILE A 262 -3.85 -13.64 9.99
N THR A 263 -3.81 -13.78 11.30
CA THR A 263 -3.95 -12.65 12.24
C THR A 263 -2.64 -12.37 12.94
N SER A 264 -2.46 -11.16 13.46
CA SER A 264 -1.27 -10.68 14.17
C SER A 264 -0.74 -11.66 15.23
N ASP A 265 -1.63 -12.39 15.91
CA ASP A 265 -1.27 -13.36 16.96
C ASP A 265 -0.59 -14.62 16.39
N THR A 266 -0.81 -14.90 15.12
CA THR A 266 -0.29 -16.06 14.38
C THR A 266 0.82 -15.69 13.40
N ILE A 267 0.94 -14.40 13.04
CA ILE A 267 2.13 -13.86 12.40
C ILE A 267 3.23 -13.98 13.45
N LYS A 268 4.03 -15.06 13.36
CA LYS A 268 5.20 -15.22 14.21
C LYS A 268 6.15 -14.08 13.91
N THR A 269 6.08 -13.04 14.73
CA THR A 269 7.06 -11.96 14.84
C THR A 269 8.34 -12.51 15.45
N ASP A 270 8.95 -13.51 14.80
CA ASP A 270 10.39 -13.65 14.90
C ASP A 270 10.98 -12.34 14.38
N GLU A 271 12.04 -11.80 15.00
CA GLU A 271 12.56 -10.46 14.68
C GLU A 271 12.92 -10.31 13.18
N SER A 272 13.06 -11.44 12.48
CA SER A 272 13.21 -11.63 11.03
C SER A 272 11.95 -11.39 10.18
N SER A 273 10.77 -11.29 10.75
CA SER A 273 9.50 -10.99 10.04
C SER A 273 9.03 -9.54 10.24
N LEU A 274 9.62 -8.83 11.21
CA LEU A 274 9.64 -7.36 11.24
C LEU A 274 10.43 -6.76 10.06
N VAL A 275 11.21 -7.57 9.33
CA VAL A 275 12.11 -7.18 8.23
C VAL A 275 11.42 -6.34 7.13
N TYR A 276 10.09 -6.42 7.00
CA TYR A 276 9.35 -5.69 5.97
C TYR A 276 8.77 -4.35 6.43
N ILE A 277 8.79 -4.05 7.73
CA ILE A 277 8.43 -2.74 8.26
C ILE A 277 9.65 -1.82 8.06
N PRO A 278 9.50 -0.61 7.45
CA PRO A 278 10.60 0.33 7.30
C PRO A 278 11.35 0.48 8.62
N LYS A 279 12.69 0.44 8.59
CA LYS A 279 13.54 0.47 9.79
C LYS A 279 13.19 1.61 10.76
N VAL A 280 12.84 2.76 10.20
CA VAL A 280 12.39 3.95 10.94
C VAL A 280 11.08 3.70 11.69
N GLN A 281 10.14 2.97 11.08
CA GLN A 281 8.91 2.61 11.73
C GLN A 281 9.12 1.55 12.82
N GLN A 282 10.01 0.57 12.60
CA GLN A 282 10.37 -0.39 13.67
C GLN A 282 10.94 0.36 14.88
N LEU A 283 11.81 1.34 14.63
CA LEU A 283 12.34 2.22 15.66
C LEU A 283 11.20 2.99 16.36
N PHE A 284 10.32 3.64 15.60
CA PHE A 284 9.16 4.36 16.14
C PHE A 284 8.30 3.44 17.03
N MET A 285 7.83 2.29 16.51
CA MET A 285 6.99 1.34 17.25
C MET A 285 7.64 0.80 18.53
N ARG A 286 8.95 0.51 18.48
CA ARG A 286 9.70 0.07 19.68
C ARG A 286 9.76 1.18 20.72
N ILE A 287 9.91 2.44 20.32
CA ILE A 287 9.92 3.59 21.24
C ILE A 287 8.55 3.75 21.93
N TYR A 288 7.46 3.79 21.18
CA TYR A 288 6.11 3.99 21.75
C TYR A 288 5.62 2.87 22.65
N LYS A 289 5.89 1.61 22.28
CA LYS A 289 5.49 0.45 23.12
C LYS A 289 6.14 0.51 24.50
N HIS A 290 7.28 1.20 24.66
CA HIS A 290 7.95 1.43 25.95
C HIS A 290 7.44 2.65 26.73
N GLU A 291 6.95 3.70 26.05
CA GLU A 291 6.43 4.94 26.69
C GLU A 291 5.03 4.80 27.30
N ASN A 292 4.25 3.78 26.93
CA ASN A 292 2.94 3.48 27.56
C ASN A 292 3.03 2.97 29.01
N ARG A 293 4.17 3.13 29.69
CA ARG A 293 4.25 2.98 31.14
C ARG A 293 3.75 4.28 31.79
N PRO A 294 2.90 4.22 32.82
CA PRO A 294 2.40 5.41 33.49
C PRO A 294 3.54 6.09 34.27
N SER A 295 4.37 6.85 33.58
CA SER A 295 5.29 7.82 34.19
C SER A 295 4.54 9.13 34.30
N THR A 296 4.19 9.50 35.53
CA THR A 296 3.49 10.75 35.89
C THR A 296 4.35 12.01 35.73
N THR A 297 5.53 11.91 35.13
CA THR A 297 6.49 13.01 35.05
C THR A 297 7.32 12.89 33.79
N LEU A 298 6.87 13.52 32.71
CA LEU A 298 7.65 14.29 31.73
C LEU A 298 6.79 14.55 30.47
N TYR A 299 6.59 15.84 30.20
CA TYR A 299 5.77 16.42 29.14
C TYR A 299 6.28 16.09 27.73
N HIS A 300 5.99 14.91 27.20
CA HIS A 300 6.34 14.57 25.82
C HIS A 300 5.13 13.99 25.09
N GLU A 301 4.37 14.86 24.44
CA GLU A 301 3.54 14.42 23.33
C GLU A 301 4.35 14.60 22.03
N PRO A 302 4.47 13.55 21.21
CA PRO A 302 4.95 13.67 19.83
C PRO A 302 4.07 14.66 19.07
N VAL A 303 4.40 14.92 17.82
CA VAL A 303 3.40 15.55 16.96
C VAL A 303 2.12 14.70 17.03
N GLU A 304 1.02 15.25 17.52
CA GLU A 304 -0.17 14.46 17.91
C GLU A 304 -0.70 13.61 16.71
N ASP A 305 -0.54 14.19 15.52
CA ASP A 305 -0.81 13.57 14.22
C ASP A 305 0.16 12.41 13.90
N GLN A 306 1.44 12.47 14.29
CA GLN A 306 2.40 11.37 14.11
C GLN A 306 2.04 10.17 14.99
N LYS A 307 1.72 10.40 16.26
CA LYS A 307 1.45 9.33 17.23
C LYS A 307 0.22 8.51 16.82
N SER A 308 -0.89 9.18 16.54
CA SER A 308 -2.16 8.52 16.20
C SER A 308 -2.06 7.75 14.88
N VAL A 309 -1.35 8.31 13.89
CA VAL A 309 -1.28 7.75 12.54
C VAL A 309 -0.25 6.61 12.46
N LEU A 310 0.93 6.77 13.06
CA LEU A 310 2.00 5.76 12.98
C LEU A 310 1.79 4.58 13.92
N SER A 311 1.18 4.78 15.10
CA SER A 311 0.83 3.66 15.99
C SER A 311 -0.22 2.72 15.39
N GLY A 312 -0.98 3.20 14.40
CA GLY A 312 -2.00 2.41 13.71
C GLY A 312 -1.49 1.61 12.52
N PHE A 313 -0.28 1.89 12.00
CA PHE A 313 0.27 1.22 10.81
C PHE A 313 1.01 -0.05 11.22
N GLU A 314 0.28 -1.15 11.39
CA GLU A 314 0.83 -2.47 11.74
C GLU A 314 0.06 -3.51 10.95
N LEU A 315 0.74 -4.53 10.40
CA LEU A 315 0.07 -5.62 9.70
C LEU A 315 -0.74 -6.44 10.71
N ARG A 316 -2.04 -6.21 10.76
CA ARG A 316 -2.97 -6.85 11.70
C ARG A 316 -3.46 -8.19 11.18
N SER A 317 -3.74 -8.28 9.89
CA SER A 317 -4.15 -9.53 9.28
C SER A 317 -3.83 -9.59 7.80
N VAL A 318 -3.72 -10.80 7.29
CA VAL A 318 -3.60 -11.09 5.86
C VAL A 318 -4.65 -12.13 5.51
N GLN A 319 -5.43 -11.87 4.47
CA GLN A 319 -6.37 -12.82 3.92
C GLN A 319 -5.91 -13.26 2.54
N ILE A 320 -5.63 -14.55 2.37
CA ILE A 320 -5.26 -15.16 1.09
C ILE A 320 -6.46 -15.95 0.58
N ARG A 321 -6.99 -15.55 -0.58
CA ARG A 321 -8.12 -16.21 -1.24
C ARG A 321 -7.69 -16.77 -2.59
N LEU A 322 -7.92 -18.05 -2.82
CA LEU A 322 -7.76 -18.67 -4.13
C LEU A 322 -9.11 -18.74 -4.81
N HIS A 323 -9.21 -18.12 -5.99
CA HIS A 323 -10.38 -18.17 -6.84
C HIS A 323 -10.14 -19.13 -8.00
N LEU A 324 -11.14 -19.92 -8.33
CA LEU A 324 -11.18 -20.78 -9.51
C LEU A 324 -12.40 -20.40 -10.35
N ASN A 325 -12.17 -19.96 -11.59
CA ASN A 325 -13.24 -19.61 -12.52
C ASN A 325 -13.67 -20.81 -13.38
N SER A 326 -14.76 -20.62 -14.13
CA SER A 326 -15.30 -21.61 -15.07
C SER A 326 -14.33 -22.05 -16.18
N ASP A 327 -13.33 -21.24 -16.51
CA ASP A 327 -12.25 -21.57 -17.45
C ASP A 327 -11.10 -22.33 -16.78
N MET A 328 -11.28 -22.77 -15.53
CA MET A 328 -10.29 -23.43 -14.68
C MET A 328 -9.08 -22.57 -14.34
N ASN A 329 -9.13 -21.26 -14.55
CA ASN A 329 -8.03 -20.36 -14.23
C ASN A 329 -8.00 -20.02 -12.74
N TYR A 330 -6.84 -20.23 -12.11
CA TYR A 330 -6.58 -19.83 -10.74
C TYR A 330 -6.20 -18.35 -10.63
N ARG A 331 -6.73 -17.66 -9.63
CA ARG A 331 -6.34 -16.29 -9.24
C ARG A 331 -6.17 -16.23 -7.74
N LEU A 332 -5.07 -15.65 -7.27
CA LEU A 332 -4.86 -15.40 -5.86
C LEU A 332 -5.18 -13.95 -5.54
N CYS A 333 -5.96 -13.73 -4.49
CA CYS A 333 -6.24 -12.42 -3.93
C CYS A 333 -5.63 -12.37 -2.53
N VAL A 334 -4.75 -11.40 -2.29
CA VAL A 334 -4.15 -11.15 -0.98
C VAL A 334 -4.67 -9.80 -0.48
N ASN A 335 -5.40 -9.81 0.62
CA ASN A 335 -5.84 -8.61 1.33
C ASN A 335 -4.98 -8.45 2.57
N GLU A 336 -4.31 -7.31 2.72
CA GLU A 336 -3.50 -7.00 3.90
C GLU A 336 -4.19 -5.89 4.68
N ASP A 337 -4.56 -6.17 5.93
CA ASP A 337 -5.08 -5.17 6.86
C ASP A 337 -3.93 -4.59 7.68
N TRP A 338 -3.62 -3.32 7.40
CA TRP A 338 -2.58 -2.56 8.07
C TRP A 338 -3.15 -1.65 9.17
N GLY A 339 -4.37 -1.91 9.64
CA GLY A 339 -5.06 -1.18 10.70
C GLY A 339 -5.68 0.12 10.23
N THR A 340 -4.88 1.04 9.69
CA THR A 340 -5.35 2.33 9.15
C THR A 340 -5.84 2.23 7.71
N HIS A 341 -5.45 1.19 6.99
CA HIS A 341 -5.83 0.97 5.60
C HIS A 341 -5.76 -0.53 5.25
N VAL A 342 -6.45 -0.89 4.16
CA VAL A 342 -6.40 -2.24 3.59
C VAL A 342 -5.79 -2.14 2.20
N THR A 343 -4.83 -2.99 1.90
CA THR A 343 -4.29 -3.16 0.55
C THR A 343 -4.82 -4.46 -0.04
N THR A 344 -5.11 -4.46 -1.34
CA THR A 344 -5.53 -5.66 -2.06
C THR A 344 -4.63 -5.88 -3.25
N SER A 345 -4.08 -7.08 -3.36
CA SER A 345 -3.25 -7.53 -4.49
C SER A 345 -3.89 -8.75 -5.16
N VAL A 346 -3.96 -8.73 -6.48
CA VAL A 346 -4.45 -9.84 -7.31
C VAL A 346 -3.30 -10.40 -8.13
N ILE A 347 -2.96 -11.66 -7.89
CA ILE A 347 -1.95 -12.40 -8.63
C ILE A 347 -2.64 -13.14 -9.77
N LYS A 348 -2.34 -12.75 -11.02
CA LYS A 348 -3.08 -13.19 -12.20
C LYS A 348 -2.62 -14.51 -12.80
N ASN A 349 -1.34 -14.88 -12.70
CA ASN A 349 -0.81 -16.09 -13.35
C ASN A 349 -0.43 -17.13 -12.30
N VAL A 350 -1.44 -17.82 -11.75
CA VAL A 350 -1.24 -18.99 -10.88
C VAL A 350 -1.41 -20.24 -11.76
N LYS A 351 -0.35 -21.03 -11.92
CA LYS A 351 -0.38 -22.22 -12.78
C LYS A 351 -0.98 -23.40 -12.02
N HIS A 352 -1.63 -24.30 -12.76
CA HIS A 352 -2.28 -25.48 -12.18
C HIS A 352 -1.28 -26.44 -11.49
N ASP A 353 -0.08 -26.57 -12.05
CA ASP A 353 0.98 -27.43 -11.53
C ASP A 353 1.68 -26.82 -10.30
N SER A 354 1.67 -25.50 -10.17
CA SER A 354 2.31 -24.78 -9.05
C SER A 354 1.35 -24.31 -7.95
N VAL A 355 0.02 -24.39 -8.14
CA VAL A 355 -0.98 -23.75 -7.23
C VAL A 355 -0.79 -24.10 -5.75
N PHE A 356 -0.46 -25.36 -5.44
CA PHE A 356 -0.19 -25.78 -4.06
C PHE A 356 1.10 -25.18 -3.51
N GLY A 357 2.15 -25.16 -4.32
CA GLY A 357 3.43 -24.53 -3.98
C GLY A 357 3.28 -23.02 -3.80
N ASP A 358 2.52 -22.35 -4.68
CA ASP A 358 2.25 -20.92 -4.64
C ASP A 358 1.49 -20.51 -3.38
N CYS A 359 0.40 -21.23 -3.03
CA CYS A 359 -0.32 -21.02 -1.78
C CYS A 359 0.58 -21.26 -0.56
N LYS A 360 1.35 -22.35 -0.56
CA LYS A 360 2.27 -22.70 0.53
C LYS A 360 3.32 -21.62 0.73
N ARG A 361 3.97 -21.16 -0.34
CA ARG A 361 4.99 -20.11 -0.28
C ARG A 361 4.43 -18.79 0.25
N LEU A 362 3.23 -18.39 -0.16
CA LEU A 362 2.57 -17.20 0.42
C LEU A 362 2.25 -17.39 1.90
N SER A 363 1.80 -18.58 2.30
CA SER A 363 1.50 -18.87 3.71
C SER A 363 2.76 -18.84 4.57
N GLU A 364 3.84 -19.46 4.09
CA GLU A 364 5.16 -19.48 4.73
C GLU A 364 5.76 -18.07 4.78
N PHE A 365 5.58 -17.27 3.73
CA PHE A 365 6.00 -15.87 3.69
C PHE A 365 5.38 -15.05 4.83
N PHE A 366 4.12 -15.33 5.20
CA PHE A 366 3.45 -14.72 6.34
C PHE A 366 3.60 -15.52 7.66
N GLY A 367 4.53 -16.48 7.73
CA GLY A 367 4.87 -17.20 8.95
C GLY A 367 3.92 -18.33 9.35
N LEU A 368 3.02 -18.75 8.47
CA LEU A 368 2.12 -19.89 8.70
C LEU A 368 2.63 -21.18 8.08
N ASN A 369 2.51 -22.27 8.83
CA ASN A 369 2.73 -23.62 8.31
C ASN A 369 1.38 -24.17 7.79
N PRO A 370 1.24 -24.46 6.48
CA PRO A 370 -0.06 -24.75 5.90
C PRO A 370 -0.59 -26.13 6.30
N GLY A 371 -1.73 -26.15 7.00
CA GLY A 371 -2.52 -27.37 7.26
C GLY A 371 -3.67 -27.61 6.28
N TYR A 372 -3.81 -26.78 5.24
CA TYR A 372 -4.99 -26.72 4.36
C TYR A 372 -4.87 -27.55 3.07
N GLU A 373 -3.77 -28.25 2.84
CA GLU A 373 -3.51 -28.91 1.54
C GLU A 373 -4.59 -29.94 1.19
N LYS A 374 -5.05 -30.71 2.18
CA LYS A 374 -6.12 -31.70 1.98
C LYS A 374 -7.45 -31.04 1.58
N ASP A 375 -7.83 -29.97 2.29
CA ASP A 375 -9.09 -29.27 2.05
C ASP A 375 -9.06 -28.54 0.70
N LEU A 376 -7.92 -27.99 0.31
CA LEU A 376 -7.72 -27.40 -1.00
C LEU A 376 -7.84 -28.46 -2.11
N LYS A 377 -7.21 -29.63 -1.95
CA LYS A 377 -7.35 -30.75 -2.89
C LYS A 377 -8.81 -31.16 -3.03
N GLN A 378 -9.54 -31.29 -1.92
CA GLN A 378 -10.96 -31.62 -1.91
C GLN A 378 -11.79 -30.55 -2.66
N ALA A 379 -11.58 -29.26 -2.38
CA ALA A 379 -12.32 -28.18 -3.02
C ALA A 379 -12.06 -28.07 -4.54
N ILE A 380 -10.84 -28.41 -4.98
CA ILE A 380 -10.48 -28.52 -6.40
C ILE A 380 -11.18 -29.73 -7.04
N ALA A 381 -11.16 -30.91 -6.39
CA ALA A 381 -11.81 -32.12 -6.87
C ALA A 381 -13.32 -31.92 -7.08
N GLU A 382 -14.01 -31.30 -6.10
CA GLU A 382 -15.46 -31.02 -6.15
C GLU A 382 -15.88 -30.17 -7.35
N ARG A 383 -14.93 -29.42 -7.93
CA ARG A 383 -15.16 -28.53 -9.09
C ARG A 383 -14.61 -29.11 -10.38
N GLY A 384 -14.19 -30.38 -10.38
CA GLY A 384 -13.62 -31.05 -11.55
C GLY A 384 -12.22 -30.56 -11.92
N GLY A 385 -11.50 -29.94 -10.97
CA GLY A 385 -10.16 -29.43 -11.19
C GLY A 385 -9.07 -30.48 -11.17
N PHE A 386 -7.96 -30.14 -11.84
CA PHE A 386 -6.79 -31.00 -11.90
C PHE A 386 -6.05 -30.98 -10.56
N ILE A 387 -5.77 -32.18 -10.02
CA ILE A 387 -4.94 -32.36 -8.83
C ILE A 387 -3.66 -33.09 -9.27
N PRO A 388 -2.48 -32.45 -9.18
CA PRO A 388 -1.21 -33.09 -9.54
C PRO A 388 -1.00 -34.40 -8.76
N GLY A 389 -0.73 -35.48 -9.49
CA GLY A 389 -0.43 -36.80 -8.92
C GLY A 389 -1.64 -37.61 -8.43
N ALA A 390 -2.87 -37.08 -8.53
CA ALA A 390 -4.07 -37.84 -8.19
C ALA A 390 -4.43 -38.84 -9.30
N ILE A 391 -4.81 -40.06 -8.91
CA ILE A 391 -5.39 -41.05 -9.82
C ILE A 391 -6.89 -40.75 -9.93
N VAL A 392 -7.37 -40.51 -11.16
CA VAL A 392 -8.80 -40.37 -11.45
C VAL A 392 -9.37 -41.75 -11.74
N LEU A 393 -10.40 -42.16 -10.99
CA LEU A 393 -11.04 -43.47 -11.09
C LEU A 393 -12.41 -43.39 -11.74
#